data_AF-A0A0G2B958-F1
#
_entry.id   AF-A0A0G2B958-F1
#
_cell.length_a   1.000
_cell.length_b   1.000
_cell.length_c   1.000
_cell.angle_alpha   90.00
_cell.angle_beta   90.00
_cell.angle_gamma   90.00
#
_symmetry.space_group_name_H-M   'P 1'
#
loop_
_entity.id
_entity.type
_entity.pdbx_description
1 polymer ?
#
loop_
_entity_poly.entity_id
_entity_poly.type
_entity_poly.pdbx_seq_one_letter_code
_entity_poly.pdbx_strand_id
1 'polypeptide(L)'
;MALYHKHRPQLFATIIAQEHVVTTLTNQLKLDRAAHAYLFSGPRGVGKTTTARVLAKALNCERRAADSAEPCNECPACAEISASRAIDVIEIDAASHTGVENVRQNIIENVQFKPTKARYKVFIIDEAHMLSTAAFNALLKTLEEPPPHVVFVLATTELYKVPATIVSRCQRFTFKKVPAKILIKYIKTLAEAEGVRADEAVLARIVKKSEGCVRDAVSLFDQLNALGREHLTLDDAALVIPATNLEDQMRYVRALTGSDVPDGLRVLHELASTGIFFTQFGKDVVELLRLVLVYQADPKLAEEEMDVSGELADELSQIARRLRPAETVRLIDRALARALEVPSSPVPELPLELLLIEWAARADEPSPGASRETKASPAPEHPVPAKTAEAQAATAEPETPAKRTLATRVKDLVHHRQVTLEEVQAAWPKFLAELETSSPSLLFLLKSAELCEAKHGAVTVRVAHSFHHEKLTQPANRQTLESILQNILGSRLSLEVTLSALPAEPAAGGDLQNLAAALGGEVIH
;
A
#
# COMPACT_ATOMS: atom_id res chain seq x y z
N MET A 1 20.39 19.48 6.53
CA MET A 1 19.81 19.19 5.20
C MET A 1 19.93 17.69 5.01
N ALA A 2 18.86 16.99 4.63
CA ALA A 2 18.88 15.53 4.56
C ALA A 2 19.95 15.04 3.56
N LEU A 3 20.65 13.96 3.91
CA LEU A 3 21.79 13.46 3.12
C LEU A 3 21.39 13.04 1.72
N TYR A 4 20.17 12.53 1.52
CA TYR A 4 19.68 12.14 0.19
C TYR A 4 19.47 13.33 -0.76
N HIS A 5 19.36 14.56 -0.23
CA HIS A 5 19.39 15.78 -1.04
C HIS A 5 20.84 16.25 -1.27
N LYS A 6 21.67 16.26 -0.22
CA LYS A 6 23.08 16.69 -0.26
C LYS A 6 23.91 15.84 -1.24
N HIS A 7 23.75 14.52 -1.18
CA HIS A 7 24.50 13.53 -1.98
C HIS A 7 23.77 13.06 -3.22
N ARG A 8 22.72 13.77 -3.65
CA ARG A 8 22.01 13.40 -4.88
C ARG A 8 22.99 13.46 -6.06
N PRO A 9 23.16 12.36 -6.83
CA PRO A 9 24.03 12.32 -8.01
C PRO A 9 23.83 13.51 -8.94
N GLN A 10 24.93 14.14 -9.33
CA GLN A 10 24.94 15.31 -10.23
C GLN A 10 25.48 14.99 -11.63
N LEU A 11 26.12 13.82 -11.79
CA LEU A 11 26.78 13.32 -13.00
C LEU A 11 26.28 11.91 -13.32
N PHE A 12 26.33 11.53 -14.59
CA PHE A 12 25.98 10.18 -15.03
C PHE A 12 26.92 9.13 -14.40
N ALA A 13 28.21 9.42 -14.31
CA ALA A 13 29.22 8.57 -13.67
C ALA A 13 28.96 8.26 -12.19
N THR A 14 28.18 9.10 -11.50
CA THR A 14 27.86 8.92 -10.07
C THR A 14 26.58 8.11 -9.83
N ILE A 15 25.89 7.68 -10.89
CA ILE A 15 24.68 6.85 -10.81
C ILE A 15 25.11 5.38 -10.73
N ILE A 16 24.73 4.72 -9.63
CA ILE A 16 25.15 3.34 -9.34
C ILE A 16 24.17 2.30 -9.90
N ALA A 17 24.69 1.17 -10.40
CA ALA A 17 23.94 -0.02 -10.81
C ALA A 17 22.82 0.20 -11.86
N GLN A 18 22.98 1.21 -12.72
CA GLN A 18 22.09 1.49 -13.87
C GLN A 18 22.88 1.61 -15.17
N GLU A 19 23.90 0.79 -15.35
CA GLU A 19 24.90 0.90 -16.42
C GLU A 19 24.27 0.91 -17.81
N HIS A 20 23.24 0.09 -18.06
CA HIS A 20 22.54 0.05 -19.34
C HIS A 20 21.80 1.36 -19.63
N VAL A 21 21.15 1.96 -18.64
CA VAL A 21 20.45 3.25 -18.80
C VAL A 21 21.47 4.36 -19.06
N VAL A 22 22.49 4.44 -18.21
CA VAL A 22 23.52 5.47 -18.27
C VAL A 22 24.28 5.41 -19.61
N THR A 23 24.68 4.22 -20.05
CA THR A 23 25.42 4.03 -21.31
C THR A 23 24.59 4.47 -22.52
N THR A 24 23.31 4.08 -22.58
CA THR A 24 22.46 4.48 -23.70
C THR A 24 22.18 5.99 -23.72
N LEU A 25 21.85 6.59 -22.58
CA LEU A 25 21.61 8.04 -22.49
C LEU A 25 22.86 8.84 -22.86
N THR A 26 24.03 8.45 -22.35
CA THR A 26 25.29 9.14 -22.64
C THR A 26 25.66 9.03 -24.12
N ASN A 27 25.47 7.87 -24.74
CA ASN A 27 25.68 7.71 -26.19
C ASN A 27 24.73 8.57 -27.02
N GLN A 28 23.46 8.69 -26.64
CA GLN A 28 22.51 9.55 -27.34
C GLN A 28 22.90 11.03 -27.27
N LEU A 29 23.37 11.49 -26.11
CA LEU A 29 23.81 12.86 -25.93
C LEU A 29 25.07 13.18 -26.75
N LYS A 30 26.03 12.25 -26.81
CA LYS A 30 27.25 12.38 -27.63
C LYS A 30 26.95 12.42 -29.13
N LEU A 31 25.93 11.70 -29.57
CA LEU A 31 25.52 11.64 -30.98
C LEU A 31 24.51 12.74 -31.37
N ASP A 32 24.13 13.63 -30.45
CA ASP A 32 23.04 14.62 -30.60
C ASP A 32 21.72 13.98 -31.09
N ARG A 33 21.43 12.76 -30.61
CA ARG A 33 20.22 11.96 -30.93
C ARG A 33 19.33 11.76 -29.71
N ALA A 34 19.17 12.82 -28.90
CA ALA A 34 18.24 12.79 -27.78
C ALA A 34 16.81 12.57 -28.30
N ALA A 35 16.05 11.70 -27.62
CA ALA A 35 14.64 11.49 -27.92
C ALA A 35 13.80 12.66 -27.41
N HIS A 36 12.63 12.87 -28.02
CA HIS A 36 11.66 13.86 -27.55
C HIS A 36 10.93 13.41 -26.29
N ALA A 37 10.87 12.10 -26.00
CA ALA A 37 10.20 11.55 -24.83
C ALA A 37 10.90 10.30 -24.27
N TYR A 38 11.10 10.31 -22.96
CA TYR A 38 11.73 9.26 -22.17
C TYR A 38 10.73 8.73 -21.13
N LEU A 39 10.65 7.41 -20.99
CA LEU A 39 9.86 6.76 -19.93
C LEU A 39 10.77 5.94 -19.03
N PHE A 40 11.00 6.44 -17.82
CA PHE A 40 11.80 5.82 -16.77
C PHE A 40 10.89 5.02 -15.85
N SER A 41 10.98 3.69 -15.90
CA SER A 41 10.18 2.79 -15.06
C SER A 41 11.05 2.03 -14.07
N GLY A 42 10.52 1.71 -12.90
CA GLY A 42 11.21 0.87 -11.91
C GLY A 42 10.85 1.23 -10.48
N PRO A 43 11.34 0.48 -9.48
CA PRO A 43 11.00 0.67 -8.07
C PRO A 43 11.26 2.10 -7.57
N ARG A 44 10.63 2.50 -6.47
CA ARG A 44 10.88 3.81 -5.86
C ARG A 44 12.33 3.90 -5.37
N GLY A 45 12.89 5.10 -5.31
CA GLY A 45 14.20 5.33 -4.69
C GLY A 45 15.43 4.79 -5.44
N VAL A 46 15.29 4.18 -6.63
CA VAL A 46 16.42 3.65 -7.43
C VAL A 46 17.13 4.68 -8.32
N GLY A 47 16.65 5.93 -8.35
CA GLY A 47 17.33 7.04 -9.05
C GLY A 47 16.64 7.59 -10.30
N LYS A 48 15.39 7.20 -10.62
CA LYS A 48 14.65 7.69 -11.81
C LYS A 48 14.65 9.21 -11.99
N THR A 49 14.12 9.94 -11.00
CA THR A 49 14.04 11.42 -11.00
C THR A 49 15.42 12.06 -10.97
N THR A 50 16.39 11.42 -10.29
CA THR A 50 17.78 11.88 -10.28
C THR A 50 18.38 11.82 -11.68
N THR A 51 18.25 10.69 -12.38
CA THR A 51 18.70 10.54 -13.77
C THR A 51 17.99 11.51 -14.70
N ALA A 52 16.70 11.78 -14.49
CA ALA A 52 15.94 12.77 -15.26
C ALA A 52 16.53 14.18 -15.12
N ARG A 53 16.90 14.59 -13.90
CA ARG A 53 17.57 15.87 -13.67
C ARG A 53 18.97 15.92 -14.28
N VAL A 54 19.75 14.85 -14.19
CA VAL A 54 21.09 14.78 -14.83
C VAL A 54 20.96 14.88 -16.35
N LEU A 55 19.97 14.21 -16.95
CA LEU A 55 19.66 14.32 -18.38
C LEU A 55 19.27 15.76 -18.76
N ALA A 56 18.38 16.41 -17.99
CA ALA A 56 18.00 17.80 -18.21
C ALA A 56 19.21 18.74 -18.16
N LYS A 57 20.11 18.54 -17.18
CA LYS A 57 21.38 19.28 -17.08
C LYS A 57 22.25 19.04 -18.29
N ALA A 58 22.43 17.80 -18.71
CA ALA A 58 23.25 17.48 -19.87
C ALA A 58 22.71 18.14 -21.14
N LEU A 59 21.40 18.07 -21.38
CA LEU A 59 20.73 18.70 -22.54
C LEU A 59 20.93 20.22 -22.59
N ASN A 60 20.89 20.88 -21.43
CA ASN A 60 20.91 22.33 -21.30
C ASN A 60 22.27 22.92 -20.85
N CYS A 61 23.31 22.10 -20.73
CA CYS A 61 24.61 22.55 -20.28
C CYS A 61 25.34 23.35 -21.37
N GLU A 62 25.54 24.63 -21.12
CA GLU A 62 26.27 25.58 -22.00
C GLU A 62 27.74 25.19 -22.25
N ARG A 63 28.39 24.58 -21.26
CA ARG A 63 29.82 24.22 -21.29
C ARG A 63 30.05 22.71 -21.43
N ARG A 64 29.10 21.98 -22.02
CA ARG A 64 29.27 20.53 -22.23
C ARG A 64 30.26 20.28 -23.37
N ALA A 65 31.30 19.49 -23.10
CA ALA A 65 32.24 19.08 -24.16
C ALA A 65 31.54 18.23 -25.21
N ALA A 66 31.91 18.39 -26.50
CA ALA A 66 31.20 17.73 -27.62
C ALA A 66 31.33 16.20 -27.59
N ASP A 67 32.44 15.67 -27.07
CA ASP A 67 32.73 14.24 -26.90
C ASP A 67 32.21 13.67 -25.57
N SER A 68 31.62 14.52 -24.72
CA SER A 68 31.13 14.16 -23.40
C SER A 68 29.61 14.29 -23.29
N ALA A 69 29.03 13.41 -22.48
CA ALA A 69 27.63 13.49 -22.07
C ALA A 69 27.46 14.14 -20.69
N GLU A 70 28.55 14.40 -19.98
CA GLU A 70 28.51 14.86 -18.60
C GLU A 70 28.22 16.37 -18.53
N PRO A 71 27.25 16.81 -17.69
CA PRO A 71 27.05 18.23 -17.44
C PRO A 71 28.24 18.81 -16.65
N CYS A 72 28.59 20.07 -16.92
CA CYS A 72 29.75 20.71 -16.26
C CYS A 72 29.51 21.06 -14.78
N ASN A 73 28.26 21.12 -14.32
CA ASN A 73 27.87 21.52 -12.95
C ASN A 73 28.22 22.94 -12.50
N GLU A 74 28.88 23.73 -13.35
CA GLU A 74 29.35 25.07 -13.00
C GLU A 74 28.67 26.19 -13.81
N CYS A 75 28.04 25.90 -14.96
CA CYS A 75 27.35 26.92 -15.74
C CYS A 75 26.01 27.33 -15.09
N PRO A 76 25.48 28.53 -15.41
CA PRO A 76 24.21 29.00 -14.85
C PRO A 76 23.07 28.00 -15.04
N ALA A 77 22.92 27.43 -16.23
CA ALA A 77 21.91 26.39 -16.49
C ALA A 77 22.06 25.18 -15.57
N CYS A 78 23.28 24.65 -15.38
CA CYS A 78 23.50 23.50 -14.49
C CYS A 78 23.20 23.84 -13.03
N ALA A 79 23.58 25.03 -12.57
CA ALA A 79 23.34 25.49 -11.20
C ALA A 79 21.84 25.71 -10.93
N GLU A 80 21.12 26.36 -11.85
CA GLU A 80 19.68 26.59 -11.76
C GLU A 80 18.89 25.27 -11.72
N ILE A 81 19.25 24.29 -12.57
CA ILE A 81 18.58 22.97 -12.58
C ILE A 81 18.89 22.19 -11.30
N SER A 82 20.13 22.22 -10.82
CA SER A 82 20.52 21.52 -9.57
C SER A 82 19.79 22.08 -8.36
N ALA A 83 19.52 23.40 -8.36
CA ALA A 83 18.73 24.08 -7.35
C ALA A 83 17.21 23.97 -7.56
N SER A 84 16.74 23.27 -8.59
CA SER A 84 15.31 23.19 -8.95
C SER A 84 14.66 24.57 -9.17
N ARG A 85 15.38 25.52 -9.77
CA ARG A 85 14.92 26.89 -10.06
C ARG A 85 15.01 27.26 -11.55
N ALA A 86 15.34 26.31 -12.42
CA ALA A 86 15.43 26.55 -13.85
C ALA A 86 14.04 26.75 -14.46
N ILE A 87 13.86 27.86 -15.17
CA ILE A 87 12.57 28.22 -15.80
C ILE A 87 12.21 27.23 -16.92
N ASP A 88 13.21 26.77 -17.67
CA ASP A 88 13.02 25.86 -18.81
C ASP A 88 13.08 24.38 -18.42
N VAL A 89 13.17 24.06 -17.13
CA VAL A 89 13.07 22.68 -16.62
C VAL A 89 11.96 22.61 -15.59
N ILE A 90 10.82 22.10 -16.03
CA ILE A 90 9.59 22.05 -15.23
C ILE A 90 9.45 20.64 -14.67
N GLU A 91 9.57 20.52 -13.35
CA GLU A 91 9.38 19.25 -12.63
C GLU A 91 8.02 19.25 -11.94
N ILE A 92 7.19 18.26 -12.29
CA ILE A 92 5.83 18.10 -11.78
C ILE A 92 5.74 16.74 -11.11
N ASP A 93 5.35 16.74 -9.84
CA ASP A 93 4.96 15.53 -9.14
C ASP A 93 3.49 15.23 -9.42
N ALA A 94 3.21 14.20 -10.22
CA ALA A 94 1.87 13.82 -10.60
C ALA A 94 1.04 13.32 -9.41
N ALA A 95 1.66 12.86 -8.31
CA ALA A 95 0.94 12.47 -7.10
C ALA A 95 0.29 13.69 -6.42
N SER A 96 0.98 14.83 -6.45
CA SER A 96 0.51 16.11 -5.90
C SER A 96 -0.37 16.89 -6.89
N HIS A 97 -0.20 16.66 -8.19
CA HIS A 97 -0.86 17.40 -9.27
C HIS A 97 -1.54 16.46 -10.29
N THR A 98 -2.47 15.62 -9.83
CA THR A 98 -3.15 14.58 -10.62
C THR A 98 -4.14 15.10 -11.69
N GLY A 99 -4.66 16.31 -11.49
CA GLY A 99 -5.73 16.91 -12.30
C GLY A 99 -5.32 17.28 -13.73
N VAL A 100 -6.25 17.10 -14.67
CA VAL A 100 -6.09 17.44 -16.10
C VAL A 100 -5.71 18.91 -16.27
N GLU A 101 -6.30 19.79 -15.45
CA GLU A 101 -6.08 21.23 -15.55
C GLU A 101 -4.62 21.60 -15.20
N ASN A 102 -4.02 20.95 -14.21
CA ASN A 102 -2.61 21.14 -13.89
C ASN A 102 -1.71 20.73 -15.05
N VAL A 103 -2.02 19.63 -15.74
CA VAL A 103 -1.26 19.20 -16.92
C VAL A 103 -1.46 20.18 -18.08
N ARG A 104 -2.66 20.72 -18.29
CA ARG A 104 -2.90 21.72 -19.32
C ARG A 104 -2.10 23.00 -19.08
N GLN A 105 -2.23 23.57 -17.89
CA GLN A 105 -1.59 24.84 -17.53
C GLN A 105 -0.06 24.71 -17.41
N ASN A 106 0.41 23.71 -16.66
CA ASN A 106 1.84 23.58 -16.38
C ASN A 106 2.64 22.95 -17.53
N ILE A 107 1.99 22.16 -18.40
CA ILE A 107 2.67 21.46 -19.49
C ILE A 107 2.19 21.97 -20.84
N ILE A 108 0.95 21.71 -21.24
CA ILE A 108 0.50 21.85 -22.63
C ILE A 108 0.55 23.31 -23.12
N GLU A 109 0.14 24.27 -22.30
CA GLU A 109 0.26 25.69 -22.63
C GLU A 109 1.73 26.09 -22.77
N ASN A 110 2.58 25.57 -21.89
CA ASN A 110 4.00 25.87 -21.85
C ASN A 110 4.81 25.24 -22.99
N VAL A 111 4.36 24.11 -23.53
CA VAL A 111 5.02 23.36 -24.62
C VAL A 111 5.12 24.17 -25.91
N GLN A 112 4.15 25.05 -26.17
CA GLN A 112 4.09 25.81 -27.43
C GLN A 112 5.13 26.92 -27.50
N PHE A 113 5.69 27.32 -26.35
CA PHE A 113 6.65 28.41 -26.25
C PHE A 113 8.08 27.88 -26.26
N LYS A 114 8.93 28.54 -27.06
CA LYS A 114 10.38 28.29 -27.07
C LYS A 114 10.99 28.49 -25.68
N PRO A 115 12.11 27.81 -25.36
CA PRO A 115 12.80 28.00 -24.10
C PRO A 115 13.28 29.46 -23.95
N THR A 116 13.32 29.96 -22.72
CA THR A 116 13.66 31.36 -22.41
C THR A 116 15.18 31.58 -22.39
N LYS A 117 15.92 30.66 -21.77
CA LYS A 117 17.38 30.72 -21.58
C LYS A 117 18.09 29.46 -22.05
N ALA A 118 17.45 28.30 -21.92
CA ALA A 118 18.05 27.00 -22.20
C ALA A 118 17.94 26.56 -23.67
N ARG A 119 18.63 25.48 -24.05
CA ARG A 119 18.50 24.90 -25.40
C ARG A 119 17.19 24.12 -25.56
N TYR A 120 16.77 23.43 -24.52
CA TYR A 120 15.58 22.60 -24.47
C TYR A 120 14.68 22.99 -23.30
N LYS A 121 13.37 22.94 -23.53
CA LYS A 121 12.34 22.98 -22.49
C LYS A 121 12.05 21.55 -22.05
N VAL A 122 12.46 21.20 -20.83
CA VAL A 122 12.39 19.83 -20.32
C VAL A 122 11.26 19.71 -19.31
N PHE A 123 10.34 18.77 -19.54
CA PHE A 123 9.26 18.45 -18.61
C PHE A 123 9.55 17.12 -17.91
N ILE A 124 9.81 17.15 -16.61
CA ILE A 124 10.00 15.97 -15.78
C ILE A 124 8.68 15.71 -15.04
N ILE A 125 8.02 14.59 -15.35
CA ILE A 125 6.76 14.19 -14.73
C ILE A 125 7.07 13.00 -13.82
N ASP A 126 7.18 13.24 -12.51
CA ASP A 126 7.41 12.18 -11.51
C ASP A 126 6.09 11.51 -11.12
N GLU A 127 6.18 10.23 -10.76
CA GLU A 127 5.05 9.33 -10.51
C GLU A 127 3.93 9.43 -11.56
N ALA A 128 4.30 9.46 -12.84
CA ALA A 128 3.39 9.70 -13.97
C ALA A 128 2.17 8.75 -14.02
N HIS A 129 2.23 7.57 -13.41
CA HIS A 129 1.08 6.67 -13.27
C HIS A 129 -0.07 7.24 -12.43
N MET A 130 0.16 8.30 -11.66
CA MET A 130 -0.85 9.02 -10.88
C MET A 130 -1.64 10.02 -11.72
N LEU A 131 -1.24 10.27 -12.97
CA LEU A 131 -2.01 11.12 -13.87
C LEU A 131 -3.36 10.49 -14.20
N SER A 132 -4.40 11.33 -14.22
CA SER A 132 -5.72 10.93 -14.71
C SER A 132 -5.68 10.55 -16.19
N THR A 133 -6.61 9.67 -16.62
CA THR A 133 -6.73 9.27 -18.04
C THR A 133 -6.90 10.47 -18.98
N ALA A 134 -7.66 11.47 -18.55
CA ALA A 134 -7.86 12.69 -19.32
C ALA A 134 -6.57 13.53 -19.43
N ALA A 135 -5.69 13.53 -18.41
CA ALA A 135 -4.38 14.17 -18.48
C ALA A 135 -3.45 13.47 -19.48
N PHE A 136 -3.42 12.13 -19.47
CA PHE A 136 -2.68 11.36 -20.47
C PHE A 136 -3.17 11.65 -21.90
N ASN A 137 -4.48 11.68 -22.12
CA ASN A 137 -5.05 11.99 -23.43
C ASN A 137 -4.67 13.40 -23.92
N ALA A 138 -4.60 14.36 -23.00
CA ALA A 138 -4.18 15.71 -23.34
C ALA A 138 -2.69 15.78 -23.76
N LEU A 139 -1.83 14.90 -23.21
CA LEU A 139 -0.42 14.79 -23.59
C LEU A 139 -0.21 14.09 -24.94
N LEU A 140 -1.15 13.24 -25.40
CA LEU A 140 -0.96 12.45 -26.63
C LEU A 140 -0.64 13.28 -27.85
N LYS A 141 -1.39 14.37 -28.09
CA LYS A 141 -1.15 15.26 -29.24
C LYS A 141 0.26 15.82 -29.23
N THR A 142 0.76 16.16 -28.04
CA THR A 142 2.10 16.73 -27.86
C THR A 142 3.20 15.68 -28.00
N LEU A 143 2.96 14.45 -27.56
CA LEU A 143 3.91 13.34 -27.70
C LEU A 143 3.96 12.79 -29.14
N GLU A 144 2.89 12.94 -29.92
CA GLU A 144 2.82 12.57 -31.34
C GLU A 144 3.61 13.53 -32.23
N GLU A 145 3.41 14.83 -32.02
CA GLU A 145 4.03 15.89 -32.81
C GLU A 145 4.76 16.88 -31.88
N PRO A 146 5.84 16.45 -31.21
CA PRO A 146 6.55 17.28 -30.25
C PRO A 146 7.30 18.41 -30.94
N PRO A 147 7.25 19.65 -30.42
CA PRO A 147 8.14 20.71 -30.87
C PRO A 147 9.62 20.29 -30.69
N PRO A 148 10.52 20.66 -31.61
CA PRO A 148 11.91 20.18 -31.61
C PRO A 148 12.74 20.64 -30.39
N HIS A 149 12.26 21.63 -29.65
CA HIS A 149 12.90 22.17 -28.45
C HIS A 149 12.33 21.58 -27.16
N VAL A 150 11.38 20.65 -27.22
CA VAL A 150 10.72 20.06 -26.04
C VAL A 150 11.22 18.64 -25.81
N VAL A 151 11.51 18.31 -24.55
CA VAL A 151 11.84 16.95 -24.12
C VAL A 151 11.00 16.56 -22.91
N PHE A 152 10.33 15.42 -22.99
CA PHE A 152 9.58 14.82 -21.89
C PHE A 152 10.38 13.73 -21.19
N VAL A 153 10.33 13.71 -19.86
CA VAL A 153 10.85 12.63 -19.04
C VAL A 153 9.77 12.20 -18.05
N LEU A 154 9.11 11.09 -18.33
CA LEU A 154 8.10 10.50 -17.48
C LEU A 154 8.77 9.48 -16.56
N ALA A 155 8.63 9.61 -15.25
CA ALA A 155 9.11 8.64 -14.28
C ALA A 155 7.92 7.94 -13.62
N THR A 156 7.97 6.60 -13.49
CA THR A 156 6.89 5.84 -12.85
C THR A 156 7.41 4.63 -12.09
N THR A 157 6.76 4.32 -10.97
CA THR A 157 6.91 3.06 -10.23
C THR A 157 6.03 1.93 -10.77
N GLU A 158 4.90 2.27 -11.39
CA GLU A 158 3.89 1.32 -11.86
C GLU A 158 3.68 1.45 -13.38
N LEU A 159 4.52 0.77 -14.17
CA LEU A 159 4.49 0.87 -15.64
C LEU A 159 3.13 0.44 -16.23
N TYR A 160 2.47 -0.56 -15.64
CA TYR A 160 1.23 -1.13 -16.15
C TYR A 160 0.02 -0.17 -16.04
N LYS A 161 0.11 0.86 -15.19
CA LYS A 161 -0.89 1.92 -15.08
C LYS A 161 -0.73 3.02 -16.16
N VAL A 162 0.41 3.06 -16.84
CA VAL A 162 0.65 4.02 -17.93
C VAL A 162 0.02 3.49 -19.22
N PRO A 163 -0.83 4.27 -19.93
CA PRO A 163 -1.47 3.81 -21.15
C PRO A 163 -0.46 3.36 -22.22
N ALA A 164 -0.75 2.25 -22.91
CA ALA A 164 0.10 1.71 -23.96
C ALA A 164 0.39 2.73 -25.08
N THR A 165 -0.55 3.64 -25.34
CA THR A 165 -0.43 4.75 -26.29
C THR A 165 0.66 5.76 -25.90
N ILE A 166 0.89 5.97 -24.60
CA ILE A 166 1.99 6.82 -24.11
C ILE A 166 3.30 6.04 -24.18
N VAL A 167 3.28 4.78 -23.74
CA VAL A 167 4.48 3.91 -23.74
C VAL A 167 5.06 3.77 -25.15
N SER A 168 4.23 3.62 -26.18
CA SER A 168 4.68 3.45 -27.57
C SER A 168 5.36 4.69 -28.16
N ARG A 169 5.14 5.87 -27.59
CA ARG A 169 5.71 7.16 -28.02
C ARG A 169 6.92 7.57 -27.20
N CYS A 170 7.29 6.80 -26.19
CA CYS A 170 8.44 7.09 -25.34
C CYS A 170 9.55 6.06 -25.54
N GLN A 171 10.80 6.52 -25.44
CA GLN A 171 11.90 5.58 -25.26
C GLN A 171 11.92 5.06 -23.83
N ARG A 172 11.74 3.75 -23.66
CA ARG A 172 11.62 3.12 -22.34
C ARG A 172 12.97 2.75 -21.74
N PHE A 173 13.17 3.12 -20.49
CA PHE A 173 14.30 2.71 -19.66
C PHE A 173 13.80 2.09 -18.36
N THR A 174 14.23 0.86 -18.08
CA THR A 174 13.87 0.14 -16.86
C THR A 174 15.01 0.16 -15.86
N PHE A 175 14.76 0.75 -14.70
CA PHE A 175 15.66 0.83 -13.57
C PHE A 175 15.48 -0.38 -12.67
N LYS A 176 16.60 -0.90 -12.16
CA LYS A 176 16.62 -2.09 -11.30
C LYS A 176 16.99 -1.74 -9.87
N LYS A 177 16.64 -2.61 -8.92
CA LYS A 177 17.14 -2.53 -7.54
C LYS A 177 18.66 -2.63 -7.54
N VAL A 178 19.32 -1.89 -6.66
CA VAL A 178 20.78 -1.91 -6.55
C VAL A 178 21.22 -3.17 -5.79
N PRO A 179 22.15 -3.98 -6.33
CA PRO A 179 22.69 -5.14 -5.61
C PRO A 179 23.31 -4.75 -4.27
N ALA A 180 23.12 -5.60 -3.26
CA ALA A 180 23.55 -5.32 -1.89
C ALA A 180 25.03 -4.93 -1.78
N LYS A 181 25.93 -5.66 -2.45
CA LYS A 181 27.38 -5.37 -2.45
C LYS A 181 27.71 -3.97 -2.96
N ILE A 182 27.02 -3.52 -4.02
CA ILE A 182 27.23 -2.18 -4.59
C ILE A 182 26.68 -1.12 -3.63
N LEU A 183 25.52 -1.37 -3.03
CA LEU A 183 24.88 -0.41 -2.12
C LEU A 183 25.67 -0.26 -0.80
N ILE A 184 26.21 -1.35 -0.25
CA ILE A 184 27.10 -1.30 0.92
C ILE A 184 28.32 -0.42 0.63
N LYS A 185 28.97 -0.64 -0.53
CA LYS A 185 30.12 0.18 -0.94
C LYS A 185 29.74 1.66 -1.08
N TYR A 186 28.58 1.95 -1.67
CA TYR A 186 28.09 3.32 -1.82
C TYR A 186 27.83 4.00 -0.47
N ILE A 187 27.11 3.35 0.45
CA ILE A 187 26.85 3.90 1.79
C ILE A 187 28.16 4.05 2.58
N LYS A 188 29.13 3.14 2.41
CA LYS A 188 30.45 3.26 3.02
C LYS A 188 31.18 4.53 2.57
N THR A 189 31.24 4.79 1.25
CA THR A 189 31.84 6.01 0.72
C THR A 189 31.10 7.27 1.18
N LEU A 190 29.77 7.19 1.33
CA LEU A 190 28.96 8.28 1.87
C LEU A 190 29.28 8.53 3.36
N ALA A 191 29.43 7.47 4.16
CA ALA A 191 29.81 7.57 5.57
C ALA A 191 31.20 8.20 5.74
N GLU A 192 32.17 7.78 4.93
CA GLU A 192 33.51 8.38 4.89
C GLU A 192 33.46 9.88 4.53
N ALA A 193 32.59 10.28 3.59
CA ALA A 193 32.40 11.68 3.22
C ALA A 193 31.74 12.53 4.31
N GLU A 194 30.91 11.93 5.17
CA GLU A 194 30.34 12.58 6.35
C GLU A 194 31.25 12.47 7.60
N GLY A 195 32.41 11.83 7.49
CA GLY A 195 33.35 11.67 8.60
C GLY A 195 32.93 10.64 9.65
N VAL A 196 32.04 9.71 9.30
CA VAL A 196 31.47 8.70 10.20
C VAL A 196 32.02 7.32 9.86
N ARG A 197 32.49 6.58 10.87
CA ARG A 197 32.85 5.17 10.71
C ARG A 197 31.61 4.31 10.98
N ALA A 198 31.35 3.31 10.14
CA ALA A 198 30.26 2.37 10.34
C ALA A 198 30.75 0.94 10.15
N ASP A 199 30.37 0.05 11.08
CA ASP A 199 30.70 -1.36 10.96
C ASP A 199 30.01 -1.99 9.74
N GLU A 200 30.64 -3.01 9.16
CA GLU A 200 30.10 -3.70 7.98
C GLU A 200 28.72 -4.32 8.27
N ALA A 201 28.52 -4.81 9.49
CA ALA A 201 27.23 -5.35 9.93
C ALA A 201 26.11 -4.28 9.99
N VAL A 202 26.46 -3.03 10.35
CA VAL A 202 25.53 -1.89 10.31
C VAL A 202 25.14 -1.56 8.87
N LEU A 203 26.13 -1.48 7.98
CA LEU A 203 25.90 -1.24 6.56
C LEU A 203 25.04 -2.34 5.93
N ALA A 204 25.32 -3.61 6.25
CA ALA A 204 24.53 -4.74 5.81
C ALA A 204 23.06 -4.65 6.28
N ARG A 205 22.83 -4.21 7.53
CA ARG A 205 21.48 -4.01 8.09
C ARG A 205 20.72 -2.89 7.40
N ILE A 206 21.36 -1.76 7.13
CA ILE A 206 20.79 -0.66 6.33
C ILE A 206 20.38 -1.17 4.96
N VAL A 207 21.28 -1.88 4.28
CA VAL A 207 21.05 -2.37 2.92
C VAL A 207 19.94 -3.41 2.89
N LYS A 208 19.92 -4.36 3.83
CA LYS A 208 18.84 -5.34 3.97
C LYS A 208 17.48 -4.65 4.14
N LYS A 209 17.39 -3.64 5.03
CA LYS A 209 16.16 -2.89 5.27
C LYS A 209 15.73 -2.02 4.08
N SER A 210 16.68 -1.50 3.30
CA SER A 210 16.40 -0.67 2.13
C SER A 210 15.90 -1.43 0.90
N GLU A 211 16.00 -2.77 0.89
CA GLU A 211 15.64 -3.64 -0.23
C GLU A 211 16.20 -3.20 -1.60
N GLY A 212 17.40 -2.61 -1.64
CA GLY A 212 18.05 -2.14 -2.86
C GLY A 212 17.56 -0.77 -3.37
N CYS A 213 16.75 -0.05 -2.59
CA CYS A 213 16.34 1.32 -2.85
C CYS A 213 17.38 2.30 -2.27
N VAL A 214 18.10 3.01 -3.15
CA VAL A 214 19.20 3.90 -2.75
C VAL A 214 18.73 5.03 -1.84
N ARG A 215 17.60 5.67 -2.17
CA ARG A 215 17.03 6.75 -1.34
C ARG A 215 16.76 6.28 0.08
N ASP A 216 16.18 5.08 0.23
CA ASP A 216 15.81 4.53 1.54
C ASP A 216 17.06 4.17 2.35
N ALA A 217 18.09 3.60 1.71
CA ALA A 217 19.38 3.33 2.35
C ALA A 217 20.06 4.60 2.86
N VAL A 218 20.08 5.67 2.06
CA VAL A 218 20.66 6.96 2.47
C VAL A 218 19.84 7.59 3.60
N SER A 219 18.51 7.51 3.56
CA SER A 219 17.65 8.01 4.65
C SER A 219 17.88 7.27 5.96
N LEU A 220 18.02 5.93 5.92
CA LEU A 220 18.33 5.12 7.10
C LEU A 220 19.72 5.46 7.66
N PHE A 221 20.71 5.65 6.79
CA PHE A 221 22.03 6.10 7.22
C PHE A 221 21.98 7.51 7.84
N ASP A 222 21.21 8.44 7.26
CA ASP A 222 21.04 9.80 7.81
C ASP A 222 20.43 9.78 9.21
N GLN A 223 19.44 8.91 9.44
CA GLN A 223 18.85 8.72 10.77
C GLN A 223 19.86 8.19 11.79
N LEU A 224 20.73 7.25 11.38
CA LEU A 224 21.82 6.75 12.23
C LEU A 224 22.88 7.82 12.49
N ASN A 225 23.23 8.59 11.47
CA ASN A 225 24.17 9.70 11.57
C ASN A 225 23.66 10.79 12.54
N ALA A 226 22.35 11.00 12.60
CA ALA A 226 21.72 11.95 13.52
C ALA A 226 21.90 11.58 15.01
N LEU A 227 22.34 10.35 15.34
CA LEU A 227 22.73 9.98 16.71
C LEU A 227 24.01 10.69 17.19
N GLY A 228 24.78 11.30 16.28
CA GLY A 228 25.98 12.07 16.62
C GLY A 228 27.16 11.22 17.09
N ARG A 229 27.19 9.93 16.74
CA ARG A 229 28.30 9.02 17.04
C ARG A 229 29.35 9.10 15.94
N GLU A 230 30.63 9.13 16.33
CA GLU A 230 31.75 9.03 15.37
C GLU A 230 31.88 7.63 14.76
N HIS A 231 31.44 6.60 15.51
CA HIS A 231 31.46 5.20 15.12
C HIS A 231 30.09 4.58 15.37
N LEU A 232 29.43 4.14 14.30
CA LEU A 232 28.14 3.44 14.33
C LEU A 232 28.35 1.94 14.53
N THR A 233 27.79 1.44 15.62
CA THR A 233 27.80 0.02 16.00
C THR A 233 26.46 -0.65 15.72
N LEU A 234 26.38 -1.98 15.84
CA LEU A 234 25.13 -2.73 15.69
C LEU A 234 24.06 -2.31 16.72
N ASP A 235 24.46 -1.91 17.92
CA ASP A 235 23.54 -1.44 18.95
C ASP A 235 22.92 -0.10 18.57
N ASP A 236 23.71 0.83 18.02
CA ASP A 236 23.20 2.09 17.46
C ASP A 236 22.23 1.80 16.29
N ALA A 237 22.57 0.83 15.45
CA ALA A 237 21.70 0.39 14.36
C ALA A 237 20.38 -0.18 14.85
N ALA A 238 20.35 -0.83 16.01
CA ALA A 238 19.13 -1.40 16.58
C ALA A 238 18.16 -0.34 17.10
N LEU A 239 18.64 0.84 17.50
CA LEU A 239 17.79 1.95 17.95
C LEU A 239 16.93 2.53 16.82
N VAL A 240 17.48 2.59 15.60
CA VAL A 240 16.82 3.22 14.43
C VAL A 240 16.22 2.17 13.50
N ILE A 241 16.87 1.02 13.38
CA ILE A 241 16.45 -0.10 12.55
C ILE A 241 16.23 -1.28 13.50
N PRO A 242 15.10 -1.35 14.24
CA PRO A 242 14.81 -2.47 15.11
C PRO A 242 14.95 -3.77 14.33
N ALA A 243 15.76 -4.67 14.86
CA ALA A 243 15.76 -6.03 14.38
C ALA A 243 14.55 -6.64 15.06
N THR A 244 13.71 -7.28 14.28
CA THR A 244 13.14 -8.52 14.76
C THR A 244 14.34 -9.42 15.05
N ASN A 245 14.69 -9.55 16.32
CA ASN A 245 15.80 -10.40 16.72
C ASN A 245 15.49 -11.82 16.25
N LEU A 246 16.46 -12.49 15.63
CA LEU A 246 16.29 -13.87 15.16
C LEU A 246 15.82 -14.78 16.31
N GLU A 247 16.22 -14.45 17.53
CA GLU A 247 15.78 -15.11 18.76
C GLU A 247 14.26 -15.05 18.96
N ASP A 248 13.63 -13.87 18.81
CA ASP A 248 12.18 -13.71 18.95
C ASP A 248 11.43 -14.41 17.82
N GLN A 249 11.96 -14.34 16.60
CA GLN A 249 11.43 -15.07 15.45
C GLN A 249 11.48 -16.58 15.70
N MET A 250 12.62 -17.08 16.19
CA MET A 250 12.82 -18.50 16.52
C MET A 250 11.90 -18.94 17.64
N ARG A 251 11.78 -18.14 18.72
CA ARG A 251 10.87 -18.43 19.83
C ARG A 251 9.42 -18.48 19.37
N TYR A 252 9.00 -17.53 18.54
CA TYR A 252 7.66 -17.53 17.95
C TYR A 252 7.41 -18.74 17.04
N VAL A 253 8.34 -19.07 16.14
CA VAL A 253 8.21 -20.26 15.27
C VAL A 253 8.27 -21.56 16.08
N ARG A 254 9.06 -21.62 17.15
CA ARG A 254 9.05 -22.76 18.10
C ARG A 254 7.69 -22.91 18.77
N ALA A 255 7.10 -21.82 19.25
CA ALA A 255 5.77 -21.80 19.83
C ALA A 255 4.71 -22.24 18.81
N LEU A 256 4.78 -21.71 17.58
CA LEU A 256 3.87 -22.03 16.49
C LEU A 256 3.97 -23.52 16.08
N THR A 257 5.17 -24.04 15.85
CA THR A 257 5.38 -25.44 15.46
C THR A 257 5.08 -26.43 16.59
N GLY A 258 5.29 -26.02 17.85
CA GLY A 258 4.93 -26.79 19.05
C GLY A 258 3.48 -26.64 19.51
N SER A 259 2.69 -25.79 18.85
CA SER A 259 1.32 -25.43 19.26
C SER A 259 1.23 -24.86 20.69
N ASP A 260 2.28 -24.20 21.17
CA ASP A 260 2.32 -23.46 22.44
C ASP A 260 1.78 -22.05 22.25
N VAL A 261 0.44 -21.94 22.23
CA VAL A 261 -0.25 -20.65 22.09
C VAL A 261 0.14 -19.67 23.21
N PRO A 262 0.21 -20.05 24.51
CA PRO A 262 0.60 -19.14 25.56
C PRO A 262 1.98 -18.48 25.36
N ASP A 263 3.02 -19.23 24.96
CA ASP A 263 4.32 -18.62 24.71
C ASP A 263 4.34 -17.76 23.45
N GLY A 264 3.67 -18.20 22.38
CA GLY A 264 3.56 -17.42 21.14
C GLY A 264 2.88 -16.06 21.36
N LEU A 265 1.79 -16.01 22.13
CA LEU A 265 1.12 -14.76 22.48
C LEU A 265 1.98 -13.86 23.36
N ARG A 266 2.78 -14.45 24.27
CA ARG A 266 3.71 -13.69 25.10
C ARG A 266 4.80 -13.01 24.26
N VAL A 267 5.36 -13.71 23.29
CA VAL A 267 6.32 -13.13 22.33
C VAL A 267 5.69 -11.95 21.60
N LEU A 268 4.48 -12.11 21.04
CA LEU A 268 3.80 -11.00 20.35
C LEU A 268 3.56 -9.80 21.27
N HIS A 269 3.18 -10.02 22.52
CA HIS A 269 2.99 -8.94 23.49
C HIS A 269 4.29 -8.21 23.84
N GLU A 270 5.38 -8.95 24.05
CA GLU A 270 6.72 -8.40 24.28
C GLU A 270 7.18 -7.57 23.06
N LEU A 271 7.00 -8.09 21.85
CA LEU A 271 7.32 -7.38 20.60
C LEU A 271 6.48 -6.11 20.43
N ALA A 272 5.20 -6.15 20.76
CA ALA A 272 4.32 -4.97 20.74
C ALA A 272 4.83 -3.88 21.70
N SER A 273 5.27 -4.26 22.90
CA SER A 273 5.79 -3.33 23.91
C SER A 273 7.10 -2.65 23.51
N THR A 274 7.89 -3.28 22.63
CA THR A 274 9.16 -2.76 22.11
C THR A 274 9.00 -1.93 20.83
N GLY A 275 7.78 -1.79 20.30
CA GLY A 275 7.50 -0.97 19.12
C GLY A 275 7.95 -1.60 17.79
N ILE A 276 8.05 -2.93 17.72
CA ILE A 276 8.45 -3.64 16.51
C ILE A 276 7.34 -3.58 15.44
N PHE A 277 7.76 -3.47 14.18
CA PHE A 277 6.86 -3.48 13.03
C PHE A 277 6.39 -4.91 12.70
N PHE A 278 5.16 -5.28 13.08
CA PHE A 278 4.58 -6.59 12.81
C PHE A 278 4.51 -6.97 11.33
N THR A 279 4.43 -5.99 10.41
CA THR A 279 4.50 -6.25 8.96
C THR A 279 5.83 -6.88 8.56
N GLN A 280 6.93 -6.44 9.17
CA GLN A 280 8.24 -7.04 8.91
C GLN A 280 8.33 -8.39 9.62
N PHE A 281 7.91 -8.46 10.89
CA PHE A 281 7.94 -9.70 11.66
C PHE A 281 7.17 -10.84 10.98
N GLY A 282 5.96 -10.58 10.45
CA GLY A 282 5.20 -11.57 9.71
C GLY A 282 5.93 -12.08 8.46
N LYS A 283 6.62 -11.21 7.71
CA LYS A 283 7.46 -11.62 6.58
C LYS A 283 8.65 -12.46 7.04
N ASP A 284 9.28 -12.08 8.15
CA ASP A 284 10.44 -12.80 8.68
C ASP A 284 10.03 -14.21 9.16
N VAL A 285 8.85 -14.35 9.79
CA VAL A 285 8.27 -15.65 10.16
C VAL A 285 8.06 -16.52 8.91
N VAL A 286 7.52 -15.96 7.83
CA VAL A 286 7.35 -16.69 6.56
C VAL A 286 8.69 -17.13 5.98
N GLU A 287 9.70 -16.26 5.98
CA GLU A 287 11.04 -16.59 5.48
C GLU A 287 11.70 -17.69 6.31
N LEU A 288 11.51 -17.66 7.63
CA LEU A 288 12.03 -18.66 8.55
C LEU A 288 11.34 -20.01 8.37
N LEU A 289 10.02 -20.03 8.15
CA LEU A 289 9.29 -21.25 7.80
C LEU A 289 9.71 -21.79 6.42
N ARG A 290 9.98 -20.91 5.46
CA ARG A 290 10.58 -21.28 4.16
C ARG A 290 11.93 -21.94 4.36
N LEU A 291 12.78 -21.41 5.24
CA LEU A 291 14.07 -21.99 5.57
C LEU A 291 13.93 -23.39 6.18
N VAL A 292 12.96 -23.59 7.08
CA VAL A 292 12.61 -24.92 7.63
C VAL A 292 12.22 -25.90 6.52
N LEU A 293 11.39 -25.48 5.56
CA LEU A 293 10.98 -26.32 4.43
C LEU A 293 12.17 -26.71 3.53
N VAL A 294 13.05 -25.76 3.22
CA VAL A 294 14.26 -26.01 2.43
C VAL A 294 15.17 -27.00 3.16
N TYR A 295 15.40 -26.79 4.46
CA TYR A 295 16.19 -27.69 5.29
C TYR A 295 15.59 -29.11 5.36
N GLN A 296 14.26 -29.24 5.40
CA GLN A 296 13.59 -30.55 5.33
C GLN A 296 13.79 -31.27 3.99
N ALA A 297 13.95 -30.52 2.90
CA ALA A 297 14.12 -31.08 1.55
C ALA A 297 15.59 -31.41 1.25
N ASP A 298 16.50 -30.49 1.55
CA ASP A 298 17.93 -30.63 1.35
C ASP A 298 18.71 -29.80 2.39
N PRO A 299 19.21 -30.43 3.46
CA PRO A 299 20.02 -29.76 4.48
C PRO A 299 21.30 -29.12 3.92
N LYS A 300 21.93 -29.72 2.90
CA LYS A 300 23.18 -29.19 2.33
C LYS A 300 22.92 -27.91 1.56
N LEU A 301 21.82 -27.85 0.80
CA LEU A 301 21.40 -26.64 0.11
C LEU A 301 21.13 -25.49 1.09
N ALA A 302 20.51 -25.78 2.24
CA ALA A 302 20.28 -24.78 3.27
C ALA A 302 21.59 -24.26 3.91
N GLU A 303 22.56 -25.15 4.16
CA GLU A 303 23.87 -24.80 4.72
C GLU A 303 24.73 -23.99 3.73
N GLU A 304 24.77 -24.37 2.45
CA GLU A 304 25.65 -23.75 1.44
C GLU A 304 25.11 -22.43 0.85
N GLU A 305 23.80 -22.33 0.56
CA GLU A 305 23.22 -21.17 -0.14
C GLU A 305 22.59 -20.15 0.83
N MET A 306 22.27 -20.55 2.06
CA MET A 306 21.55 -19.70 3.02
C MET A 306 22.34 -19.40 4.30
N ASP A 307 23.64 -19.73 4.33
CA ASP A 307 24.60 -19.45 5.42
C ASP A 307 24.11 -19.94 6.80
N VAL A 308 23.40 -21.07 6.80
CA VAL A 308 22.91 -21.71 8.02
C VAL A 308 24.03 -22.53 8.62
N SER A 309 24.63 -22.05 9.71
CA SER A 309 25.72 -22.75 10.40
C SER A 309 25.60 -22.65 11.92
N GLY A 310 26.24 -23.59 12.63
CA GLY A 310 26.31 -23.61 14.10
C GLY A 310 24.94 -23.75 14.78
N GLU A 311 24.71 -22.92 15.80
CA GLU A 311 23.53 -22.97 16.69
C GLU A 311 22.19 -22.82 15.94
N LEU A 312 22.17 -22.02 14.85
CA LEU A 312 20.99 -21.84 14.01
C LEU A 312 20.62 -23.12 13.24
N ALA A 313 21.61 -23.89 12.78
CA ALA A 313 21.37 -25.16 12.10
C ALA A 313 20.75 -26.19 13.07
N ASP A 314 21.23 -26.22 14.31
CA ASP A 314 20.70 -27.08 15.37
C ASP A 314 19.26 -26.72 15.72
N GLU A 315 18.94 -25.44 15.88
CA GLU A 315 17.57 -24.96 16.12
C GLU A 315 16.62 -25.29 14.97
N LEU A 316 17.04 -25.03 13.72
CA LEU A 316 16.26 -25.35 12.53
C LEU A 316 16.02 -26.86 12.41
N SER A 317 17.02 -27.69 12.72
CA SER A 317 16.88 -29.14 12.73
C SER A 317 15.83 -29.61 13.73
N GLN A 318 15.79 -29.00 14.93
CA GLN A 318 14.78 -29.32 15.94
C GLN A 318 13.37 -28.94 15.48
N ILE A 319 13.20 -27.77 14.85
CA ILE A 319 11.90 -27.31 14.33
C ILE A 319 11.47 -28.18 13.14
N ALA A 320 12.38 -28.47 12.22
CA ALA A 320 12.14 -29.30 11.04
C ALA A 320 11.68 -30.73 11.42
N ARG A 321 12.13 -31.27 12.56
CA ARG A 321 11.69 -32.58 13.05
C ARG A 321 10.29 -32.59 13.65
N ARG A 322 9.72 -31.43 14.03
CA ARG A 322 8.39 -31.33 14.65
C ARG A 322 7.24 -31.35 13.65
N LEU A 323 7.51 -31.05 12.37
CA LEU A 323 6.50 -30.99 11.32
C LEU A 323 6.87 -31.93 10.17
N ARG A 324 5.88 -32.55 9.54
CA ARG A 324 6.09 -33.20 8.23
C ARG A 324 6.15 -32.13 7.13
N PRO A 325 6.86 -32.37 6.00
CA PRO A 325 6.94 -31.39 4.92
C PRO A 325 5.57 -30.87 4.43
N ALA A 326 4.56 -31.74 4.34
CA ALA A 326 3.21 -31.35 3.97
C ALA A 326 2.54 -30.40 4.99
N GLU A 327 2.87 -30.53 6.28
CA GLU A 327 2.38 -29.63 7.33
C GLU A 327 3.14 -28.30 7.29
N THR A 328 4.45 -28.32 7.03
CA THR A 328 5.25 -27.11 6.83
C THR A 328 4.70 -26.26 5.68
N VAL A 329 4.32 -26.87 4.55
CA VAL A 329 3.70 -26.16 3.42
C VAL A 329 2.38 -25.51 3.84
N ARG A 330 1.48 -26.25 4.51
CA ARG A 330 0.21 -25.68 4.99
C ARG A 330 0.41 -24.53 5.99
N LEU A 331 1.43 -24.64 6.84
CA LEU A 331 1.79 -23.59 7.78
C LEU A 331 2.28 -22.34 7.07
N ILE A 332 3.13 -22.50 6.05
CA ILE A 332 3.62 -21.39 5.22
C ILE A 332 2.45 -20.70 4.51
N ASP A 333 1.51 -21.44 3.91
CA ASP A 333 0.36 -20.85 3.22
C ASP A 333 -0.51 -20.01 4.18
N ARG A 334 -0.79 -20.54 5.38
CA ARG A 334 -1.54 -19.79 6.42
C ARG A 334 -0.76 -18.59 6.93
N ALA A 335 0.54 -18.74 7.18
CA ALA A 335 1.40 -17.66 7.64
C ALA A 335 1.50 -16.54 6.59
N LEU A 336 1.60 -16.89 5.31
CA LEU A 336 1.62 -15.95 4.20
C LEU A 336 0.30 -15.17 4.11
N ALA A 337 -0.84 -15.87 4.20
CA ALA A 337 -2.16 -15.22 4.22
C ALA A 337 -2.26 -14.20 5.37
N ARG A 338 -1.89 -14.60 6.58
CA ARG A 338 -1.95 -13.71 7.75
C ARG A 338 -0.95 -12.56 7.69
N ALA A 339 0.26 -12.80 7.19
CA ALA A 339 1.25 -11.74 7.00
C ALA A 339 0.79 -10.66 6.00
N LEU A 340 -0.02 -11.02 5.00
CA LEU A 340 -0.61 -10.07 4.05
C LEU A 340 -1.75 -9.24 4.68
N GLU A 341 -2.43 -9.76 5.70
CA GLU A 341 -3.50 -9.05 6.42
C GLU A 341 -2.97 -8.03 7.44
N VAL A 342 -1.74 -8.21 7.95
CA VAL A 342 -1.12 -7.34 8.97
C VAL A 342 -1.21 -5.83 8.63
N PRO A 343 -0.83 -5.36 7.42
CA PRO A 343 -0.87 -3.93 7.09
C PRO A 343 -2.29 -3.34 7.07
N SER A 344 -3.30 -4.16 6.80
CA SER A 344 -4.71 -3.75 6.73
C SER A 344 -5.46 -3.93 8.04
N SER A 345 -4.84 -4.57 9.04
CA SER A 345 -5.50 -4.85 10.32
C SER A 345 -5.54 -3.60 11.20
N PRO A 346 -6.67 -3.31 11.88
CA PRO A 346 -6.74 -2.24 12.88
C PRO A 346 -5.83 -2.50 14.09
N VAL A 347 -5.52 -3.78 14.34
CA VAL A 347 -4.58 -4.23 15.39
C VAL A 347 -3.50 -5.07 14.69
N PRO A 348 -2.28 -4.55 14.47
CA PRO A 348 -1.25 -5.21 13.65
C PRO A 348 -0.82 -6.61 14.14
N GLU A 349 -0.87 -6.87 15.44
CA GLU A 349 -0.53 -8.16 16.05
C GLU A 349 -1.60 -9.24 15.83
N LEU A 350 -2.87 -8.85 15.68
CA LEU A 350 -4.03 -9.76 15.64
C LEU A 350 -3.91 -10.87 14.58
N PRO A 351 -3.51 -10.61 13.31
CA PRO A 351 -3.38 -11.69 12.32
C PRO A 351 -2.38 -12.79 12.72
N LEU A 352 -1.34 -12.43 13.47
CA LEU A 352 -0.33 -13.38 13.96
C LEU A 352 -0.83 -14.12 15.21
N GLU A 353 -1.58 -13.46 16.09
CA GLU A 353 -2.28 -14.14 17.19
C GLU A 353 -3.26 -15.20 16.67
N LEU A 354 -4.04 -14.84 15.63
CA LEU A 354 -4.95 -15.76 14.97
C LEU A 354 -4.22 -16.94 14.32
N LEU A 355 -3.05 -16.71 13.71
CA LEU A 355 -2.23 -17.78 13.15
C LEU A 355 -1.85 -18.83 14.21
N LEU A 356 -1.44 -18.41 15.41
CA LEU A 356 -1.13 -19.32 16.52
C LEU A 356 -2.35 -20.15 16.92
N ILE A 357 -3.50 -19.50 17.11
CA ILE A 357 -4.73 -20.14 17.59
C ILE A 357 -5.27 -21.12 16.54
N GLU A 358 -5.37 -20.70 15.28
CA GLU A 358 -5.86 -21.54 14.17
C GLU A 358 -4.94 -22.73 13.90
N TRP A 359 -3.63 -22.55 14.07
CA TRP A 359 -2.67 -23.63 13.90
C TRP A 359 -2.67 -24.62 15.06
N ALA A 360 -2.92 -24.16 16.30
CA ALA A 360 -3.11 -25.06 17.42
C ALA A 360 -4.45 -25.83 17.32
N ALA A 361 -5.52 -25.17 16.87
CA ALA A 361 -6.84 -25.77 16.70
C ALA A 361 -6.92 -26.80 15.56
N ARG A 362 -5.92 -26.88 14.66
CA ARG A 362 -5.89 -27.87 13.56
C ARG A 362 -5.89 -29.32 14.04
N ALA A 363 -5.52 -29.57 15.30
CA ALA A 363 -5.55 -30.90 15.89
C ALA A 363 -6.97 -31.47 16.03
N ASP A 364 -8.00 -30.61 16.01
CA ASP A 364 -9.41 -31.00 16.09
C ASP A 364 -10.07 -31.20 14.70
N GLU A 365 -9.36 -30.94 13.59
CA GLU A 365 -9.86 -31.30 12.26
C GLU A 365 -9.54 -32.78 11.96
N PRO A 366 -10.54 -33.63 11.68
CA PRO A 366 -10.28 -35.01 11.31
C PRO A 366 -9.48 -35.04 10.01
N SER A 367 -8.28 -35.63 10.08
CA SER A 367 -7.42 -35.88 8.91
C SER A 367 -8.24 -36.56 7.80
N PRO A 368 -8.27 -36.03 6.56
CA PRO A 368 -8.91 -36.70 5.43
C PRO A 368 -8.03 -37.86 5.00
N GLY A 369 -8.17 -38.99 5.70
CA GLY A 369 -7.28 -40.13 5.55
C GLY A 369 -7.58 -41.26 6.53
N ALA A 370 -8.85 -41.49 6.84
CA ALA A 370 -9.29 -42.74 7.46
C ALA A 370 -10.45 -43.29 6.62
N SER A 371 -10.07 -44.14 5.68
CA SER A 371 -10.93 -44.86 4.76
C SER A 371 -12.04 -45.59 5.50
N ARG A 372 -13.30 -45.18 5.27
CA ARG A 372 -14.46 -46.05 5.56
C ARG A 372 -14.77 -46.82 4.29
N GLU A 373 -14.13 -47.96 4.12
CA GLU A 373 -14.59 -48.99 3.20
C GLU A 373 -15.95 -49.49 3.68
N THR A 374 -17.01 -49.23 2.92
CA THR A 374 -18.14 -50.16 2.87
C THR A 374 -18.90 -50.05 1.55
N LYS A 375 -18.59 -51.00 0.67
CA LYS A 375 -19.41 -51.67 -0.35
C LYS A 375 -20.51 -50.88 -1.08
N ALA A 376 -20.32 -50.80 -2.39
CA ALA A 376 -21.33 -50.48 -3.39
C ALA A 376 -22.43 -51.55 -3.49
N SER A 377 -23.67 -51.09 -3.69
CA SER A 377 -24.69 -51.73 -4.56
C SER A 377 -25.87 -50.77 -4.83
N PRO A 378 -26.68 -51.00 -5.88
CA PRO A 378 -27.18 -49.96 -6.78
C PRO A 378 -28.60 -49.44 -6.48
N ALA A 379 -29.02 -48.50 -7.34
CA ALA A 379 -30.18 -47.59 -7.30
C ALA A 379 -31.57 -48.28 -7.58
N PRO A 380 -32.71 -47.55 -7.64
CA PRO A 380 -33.83 -47.73 -6.70
C PRO A 380 -35.17 -48.14 -7.35
N GLU A 381 -36.07 -48.78 -6.59
CA GLU A 381 -37.51 -48.87 -6.91
C GLU A 381 -38.36 -48.84 -5.62
N HIS A 382 -39.31 -47.90 -5.56
CA HIS A 382 -40.47 -47.83 -4.63
C HIS A 382 -41.57 -48.83 -5.08
N PRO A 383 -42.69 -49.14 -4.35
CA PRO A 383 -43.37 -48.29 -3.35
C PRO A 383 -44.21 -48.98 -2.20
N VAL A 384 -44.53 -48.18 -1.13
CA VAL A 384 -45.65 -48.19 -0.12
C VAL A 384 -46.12 -49.49 0.62
N PRO A 385 -46.97 -49.44 1.69
CA PRO A 385 -47.36 -48.35 2.62
C PRO A 385 -47.51 -48.70 4.13
N ALA A 386 -47.52 -47.64 4.97
CA ALA A 386 -48.34 -47.44 6.19
C ALA A 386 -48.02 -48.30 7.46
N LYS A 387 -48.16 -47.85 8.72
CA LYS A 387 -48.98 -46.78 9.31
C LYS A 387 -48.62 -46.58 10.80
N THR A 388 -48.76 -45.33 11.27
CA THR A 388 -49.28 -44.84 12.58
C THR A 388 -48.45 -44.75 13.89
N ALA A 389 -48.64 -43.55 14.48
CA ALA A 389 -48.79 -43.16 15.89
C ALA A 389 -47.50 -42.89 16.69
N GLU A 390 -47.13 -41.63 16.90
CA GLU A 390 -47.60 -40.65 17.93
C GLU A 390 -47.02 -40.89 19.33
N ALA A 391 -46.24 -39.92 19.83
CA ALA A 391 -46.51 -39.21 21.09
C ALA A 391 -45.36 -38.25 21.45
N GLN A 392 -45.68 -36.97 21.55
CA GLN A 392 -44.93 -35.98 22.33
C GLN A 392 -45.32 -36.08 23.80
N ALA A 393 -44.39 -35.81 24.73
CA ALA A 393 -44.67 -35.00 25.92
C ALA A 393 -43.36 -34.64 26.68
N ALA A 394 -43.35 -33.40 27.18
CA ALA A 394 -42.39 -32.77 28.08
C ALA A 394 -42.33 -33.47 29.47
N THR A 395 -41.47 -33.18 30.45
CA THR A 395 -40.99 -31.88 30.99
C THR A 395 -39.94 -32.13 32.11
N ALA A 396 -39.18 -31.07 32.42
CA ALA A 396 -38.72 -30.64 33.76
C ALA A 396 -37.33 -31.03 34.31
N GLU A 397 -36.65 -29.97 34.78
CA GLU A 397 -35.35 -29.86 35.47
C GLU A 397 -35.31 -30.48 36.88
N PRO A 398 -34.12 -30.56 37.49
CA PRO A 398 -33.91 -29.76 38.71
C PRO A 398 -32.56 -29.03 38.81
N GLU A 399 -32.57 -27.92 39.58
CA GLU A 399 -31.47 -27.02 39.91
C GLU A 399 -30.52 -27.51 41.02
N THR A 400 -29.26 -27.00 41.00
CA THR A 400 -28.46 -26.34 42.10
C THR A 400 -26.94 -26.62 41.95
N PRO A 401 -26.00 -25.85 42.59
CA PRO A 401 -25.73 -24.41 42.47
C PRO A 401 -24.22 -24.07 42.24
N ALA A 402 -23.95 -22.79 41.98
CA ALA A 402 -22.70 -22.03 42.14
C ALA A 402 -21.57 -22.13 41.07
N LYS A 403 -21.39 -21.03 40.31
CA LYS A 403 -20.19 -20.17 40.28
C LYS A 403 -20.46 -18.94 39.39
N ARG A 404 -20.41 -17.75 39.99
CA ARG A 404 -20.57 -16.45 39.29
C ARG A 404 -19.36 -16.21 38.37
N THR A 405 -19.57 -16.13 37.06
CA THR A 405 -18.55 -15.79 36.06
C THR A 405 -18.95 -14.53 35.28
N LEU A 406 -17.95 -13.86 34.70
CA LEU A 406 -18.02 -12.63 33.91
C LEU A 406 -19.11 -12.59 32.80
N ALA A 407 -19.69 -13.75 32.44
CA ALA A 407 -20.78 -13.86 31.48
C ALA A 407 -22.05 -13.07 31.89
N THR A 408 -22.27 -12.83 33.18
CA THR A 408 -23.42 -12.03 33.65
C THR A 408 -23.21 -10.52 33.49
N ARG A 409 -21.96 -10.03 33.39
CA ARG A 409 -21.70 -8.60 33.11
C ARG A 409 -21.84 -8.23 31.63
N VAL A 410 -21.81 -9.21 30.72
CA VAL A 410 -21.92 -8.98 29.27
C VAL A 410 -23.37 -9.03 28.79
N LYS A 411 -24.27 -9.71 29.52
CA LYS A 411 -25.70 -9.77 29.17
C LYS A 411 -26.47 -8.46 29.44
N ASP A 412 -25.98 -7.59 30.32
CA ASP A 412 -26.64 -6.33 30.67
C ASP A 412 -26.20 -5.12 29.82
N LEU A 413 -25.24 -5.28 28.89
CA LEU A 413 -24.70 -4.16 28.09
C LEU A 413 -25.08 -4.15 26.60
N VAL A 414 -25.91 -5.09 26.14
CA VAL A 414 -26.50 -5.02 24.80
C VAL A 414 -28.02 -5.15 24.90
N HIS A 415 -28.65 -4.08 25.37
CA HIS A 415 -30.03 -3.84 25.00
C HIS A 415 -30.07 -3.61 23.48
N HIS A 416 -30.60 -4.59 22.73
CA HIS A 416 -31.17 -4.30 21.41
C HIS A 416 -32.40 -3.42 21.62
N ARG A 417 -32.19 -2.11 21.82
CA ARG A 417 -33.26 -1.12 21.62
C ARG A 417 -33.58 -1.16 20.12
N GLN A 418 -34.74 -1.69 19.77
CA GLN A 418 -35.24 -1.61 18.41
C GLN A 418 -35.59 -0.14 18.13
N VAL A 419 -34.72 0.56 17.41
CA VAL A 419 -35.00 1.92 16.95
C VAL A 419 -36.05 1.84 15.85
N THR A 420 -37.16 2.55 16.03
CA THR A 420 -38.23 2.60 15.04
C THR A 420 -37.95 3.67 13.99
N LEU A 421 -38.57 3.55 12.80
CA LEU A 421 -38.43 4.52 11.71
C LEU A 421 -38.80 5.96 12.15
N GLU A 422 -39.79 6.09 13.04
CA GLU A 422 -40.24 7.37 13.59
C GLU A 422 -39.17 8.04 14.46
N GLU A 423 -38.43 7.25 15.26
CA GLU A 423 -37.30 7.77 16.06
C GLU A 423 -36.14 8.24 15.18
N VAL A 424 -35.86 7.53 14.08
CA VAL A 424 -34.82 7.93 13.10
C VAL A 424 -35.23 9.19 12.35
N GLN A 425 -36.49 9.31 11.92
CA GLN A 425 -37.00 10.50 11.25
C GLN A 425 -36.96 11.74 12.16
N ALA A 426 -37.29 11.59 13.44
CA ALA A 426 -37.21 12.68 14.42
C ALA A 426 -35.76 13.11 14.71
N ALA A 427 -34.79 12.18 14.65
CA ALA A 427 -33.37 12.45 14.84
C ALA A 427 -32.66 12.97 13.56
N TRP A 428 -33.25 12.76 12.38
CA TRP A 428 -32.64 13.06 11.09
C TRP A 428 -32.22 14.54 10.90
N PRO A 429 -33.00 15.55 11.32
CA PRO A 429 -32.57 16.95 11.20
C PRO A 429 -31.32 17.26 12.04
N LYS A 430 -31.19 16.64 13.22
CA LYS A 430 -30.00 16.79 14.08
C LYS A 430 -28.79 16.08 13.47
N PHE A 431 -29.01 14.91 12.88
CA PHE A 431 -27.98 14.18 12.13
C PHE A 431 -27.42 14.98 10.95
N LEU A 432 -28.30 15.63 10.17
CA LEU A 432 -27.86 16.49 9.06
C LEU A 432 -27.07 17.72 9.55
N ALA A 433 -27.44 18.33 10.68
CA ALA A 433 -26.70 19.45 11.27
C ALA A 433 -25.31 19.05 11.77
N GLU A 434 -25.16 17.85 12.35
CA GLU A 434 -23.87 17.34 12.82
C GLU A 434 -22.96 16.91 11.65
N LEU A 435 -23.56 16.45 10.54
CA LEU A 435 -22.86 16.19 9.28
C LEU A 435 -22.37 17.45 8.58
N GLU A 436 -23.07 18.58 8.71
CA GLU A 436 -22.62 19.86 8.18
C GLU A 436 -21.28 20.30 8.78
N THR A 437 -21.07 19.99 10.06
CA THR A 437 -19.85 20.37 10.80
C THR A 437 -18.69 19.41 10.54
N SER A 438 -18.98 18.11 10.39
CA SER A 438 -17.97 17.05 10.25
C SER A 438 -17.58 16.74 8.80
N SER A 439 -18.52 16.82 7.84
CA SER A 439 -18.28 16.46 6.44
C SER A 439 -19.31 17.07 5.48
N PRO A 440 -19.08 18.31 5.01
CA PRO A 440 -20.01 19.02 4.10
C PRO A 440 -20.31 18.27 2.79
N SER A 441 -19.36 17.45 2.32
CA SER A 441 -19.52 16.67 1.09
C SER A 441 -20.47 15.48 1.22
N LEU A 442 -20.65 14.92 2.42
CA LEU A 442 -21.61 13.83 2.69
C LEU A 442 -23.02 14.37 2.91
N LEU A 443 -23.13 15.58 3.47
CA LEU A 443 -24.41 16.29 3.63
C LEU A 443 -25.12 16.48 2.29
N PHE A 444 -24.40 16.89 1.25
CA PHE A 444 -24.97 17.09 -0.09
C PHE A 444 -25.56 15.80 -0.66
N LEU A 445 -24.88 14.66 -0.45
CA LEU A 445 -25.33 13.36 -0.93
C LEU A 445 -26.58 12.88 -0.19
N LEU A 446 -26.64 13.10 1.12
CA LEU A 446 -27.76 12.69 1.97
C LEU A 446 -29.00 13.59 1.86
N LYS A 447 -28.85 14.86 1.44
CA LYS A 447 -29.99 15.74 1.13
C LYS A 447 -30.82 15.23 -0.05
N SER A 448 -30.21 14.48 -0.96
CA SER A 448 -30.88 13.85 -2.11
C SER A 448 -31.38 12.43 -1.83
N ALA A 449 -31.33 11.99 -0.57
CA ALA A 449 -31.57 10.61 -0.17
C ALA A 449 -32.86 10.46 0.65
N GLU A 450 -33.61 9.39 0.40
CA GLU A 450 -34.86 9.10 1.11
C GLU A 450 -34.65 8.01 2.17
N LEU A 451 -35.09 8.29 3.40
CA LEU A 451 -35.17 7.29 4.48
C LEU A 451 -36.31 6.31 4.18
N CYS A 452 -35.97 5.03 4.00
CA CYS A 452 -36.93 4.01 3.58
C CYS A 452 -37.43 3.16 4.74
N GLU A 453 -36.52 2.62 5.56
CA GLU A 453 -36.89 1.67 6.61
C GLU A 453 -35.83 1.67 7.73
N ALA A 454 -36.25 1.41 8.96
CA ALA A 454 -35.36 1.15 10.09
C ALA A 454 -35.86 -0.12 10.81
N LYS A 455 -35.16 -1.24 10.62
CA LYS A 455 -35.48 -2.54 11.23
C LYS A 455 -34.20 -3.30 11.58
N HIS A 456 -34.26 -4.10 12.64
CA HIS A 456 -33.17 -5.00 13.09
C HIS A 456 -31.80 -4.33 13.31
N GLY A 457 -31.77 -3.04 13.66
CA GLY A 457 -30.52 -2.31 13.86
C GLY A 457 -29.87 -1.80 12.57
N ALA A 458 -30.58 -1.84 11.43
CA ALA A 458 -30.16 -1.22 10.18
C ALA A 458 -31.10 -0.07 9.80
N VAL A 459 -30.53 1.00 9.26
CA VAL A 459 -31.25 2.14 8.64
C VAL A 459 -31.00 2.10 7.14
N THR A 460 -32.06 1.95 6.35
CA THR A 460 -31.98 1.89 4.90
C THR A 460 -32.28 3.26 4.30
N VAL A 461 -31.33 3.76 3.51
CA VAL A 461 -31.43 5.03 2.78
C VAL A 461 -31.39 4.74 1.28
N ARG A 462 -32.29 5.36 0.52
CA ARG A 462 -32.36 5.22 -0.94
C ARG A 462 -31.79 6.45 -1.63
N VAL A 463 -31.00 6.22 -2.67
CA VAL A 463 -30.42 7.29 -3.50
C VAL A 463 -30.71 7.05 -4.98
N ALA A 464 -30.90 8.14 -5.73
CA ALA A 464 -31.26 8.09 -7.15
C ALA A 464 -30.07 7.88 -8.11
N HIS A 465 -28.85 8.24 -7.69
CA HIS A 465 -27.65 8.21 -8.55
C HIS A 465 -26.64 7.16 -8.09
N SER A 466 -26.08 6.40 -9.05
CA SER A 466 -25.06 5.38 -8.80
C SER A 466 -23.81 5.95 -8.12
N PHE A 467 -23.43 7.19 -8.46
CA PHE A 467 -22.33 7.91 -7.80
C PHE A 467 -22.59 8.14 -6.30
N HIS A 468 -23.82 8.45 -5.91
CA HIS A 468 -24.17 8.67 -4.49
C HIS A 468 -24.11 7.36 -3.72
N HIS A 469 -24.59 6.27 -4.32
CA HIS A 469 -24.50 4.93 -3.75
C HIS A 469 -23.04 4.52 -3.52
N GLU A 470 -22.18 4.66 -4.54
CA GLU A 470 -20.77 4.30 -4.44
C GLU A 470 -20.05 5.08 -3.33
N LYS A 471 -20.27 6.39 -3.25
CA LYS A 471 -19.61 7.23 -2.23
C LYS A 471 -20.12 6.97 -0.81
N LEU A 472 -21.42 6.76 -0.62
CA LEU A 472 -21.98 6.48 0.72
C LEU A 472 -21.69 5.06 1.20
N THR A 473 -21.43 4.12 0.29
CA THR A 473 -21.08 2.72 0.62
C THR A 473 -19.58 2.54 0.91
N GLN A 474 -18.74 3.54 0.63
CA GLN A 474 -17.31 3.50 0.97
C GLN A 474 -17.10 3.30 2.48
N PRO A 475 -16.20 2.39 2.92
CA PRO A 475 -16.06 2.01 4.33
C PRO A 475 -15.81 3.20 5.28
N ALA A 476 -14.95 4.15 4.88
CA ALA A 476 -14.63 5.32 5.69
C ALA A 476 -15.84 6.26 5.88
N ASN A 477 -16.62 6.48 4.81
CA ASN A 477 -17.81 7.33 4.87
C ASN A 477 -18.92 6.64 5.66
N ARG A 478 -19.13 5.34 5.43
CA ARG A 478 -20.12 4.54 6.15
C ARG A 478 -19.84 4.51 7.65
N GLN A 479 -18.58 4.28 8.06
CA GLN A 479 -18.19 4.33 9.47
C GLN A 479 -18.44 5.71 10.10
N THR A 480 -18.18 6.79 9.37
CA THR A 480 -18.45 8.15 9.84
C THR A 480 -19.95 8.37 10.06
N LEU A 481 -20.78 7.95 9.12
CA LEU A 481 -22.24 8.08 9.21
C LEU A 481 -22.83 7.21 10.33
N GLU A 482 -22.38 5.96 10.46
CA GLU A 482 -22.83 5.04 11.51
C GLU A 482 -22.40 5.53 12.91
N SER A 483 -21.20 6.13 13.04
CA SER A 483 -20.72 6.71 14.30
C SER A 483 -21.56 7.90 14.74
N ILE A 484 -21.93 8.80 13.82
CA ILE A 484 -22.78 9.96 14.14
C ILE A 484 -24.20 9.50 14.50
N LEU A 485 -24.77 8.53 13.76
CA LEU A 485 -26.07 7.94 14.10
C LEU A 485 -26.05 7.26 15.48
N GLN A 486 -24.96 6.54 15.80
CA GLN A 486 -24.80 5.91 17.10
C GLN A 486 -24.71 6.95 18.23
N ASN A 487 -24.03 8.07 18.03
CA ASN A 487 -23.93 9.14 19.02
C ASN A 487 -25.29 9.79 19.30
N ILE A 488 -26.13 9.96 18.27
CA ILE A 488 -27.43 10.63 18.40
C ILE A 488 -28.51 9.70 18.97
N LEU A 489 -28.54 8.44 18.53
CA LEU A 489 -29.60 7.47 18.88
C LEU A 489 -29.22 6.54 20.05
N GLY A 490 -27.94 6.53 20.44
CA GLY A 490 -27.43 5.75 21.57
C GLY A 490 -27.37 4.23 21.33
N SER A 491 -27.56 3.79 20.09
CA SER A 491 -27.56 2.39 19.67
C SER A 491 -26.69 2.19 18.43
N ARG A 492 -25.95 1.07 18.35
CA ARG A 492 -25.20 0.72 17.13
C ARG A 492 -26.17 0.43 15.99
N LEU A 493 -26.14 1.26 14.96
CA LEU A 493 -26.98 1.13 13.77
C LEU A 493 -26.08 1.01 12.53
N SER A 494 -26.39 0.08 11.64
CA SER A 494 -25.73 -0.05 10.35
C SER A 494 -26.49 0.73 9.27
N LEU A 495 -25.79 1.49 8.43
CA LEU A 495 -26.41 2.23 7.34
C LEU A 495 -26.36 1.41 6.05
N GLU A 496 -27.52 1.07 5.50
CA GLU A 496 -27.65 0.38 4.22
C GLU A 496 -28.11 1.37 3.14
N VAL A 497 -27.38 1.44 2.04
CA VAL A 497 -27.70 2.34 0.93
C VAL A 497 -28.21 1.52 -0.24
N THR A 498 -29.37 1.87 -0.77
CA THR A 498 -29.99 1.17 -1.90
C THR A 498 -30.15 2.11 -3.09
N LEU A 499 -29.90 1.59 -4.30
CA LEU A 499 -30.06 2.33 -5.55
C LEU A 499 -31.43 2.01 -6.16
N SER A 500 -32.28 3.02 -6.32
CA SER A 500 -33.54 2.90 -7.07
C SER A 500 -33.87 4.23 -7.72
N ALA A 501 -34.40 4.19 -8.95
CA ALA A 501 -35.01 5.37 -9.56
C ALA A 501 -36.20 5.81 -8.68
N LEU A 502 -36.28 7.10 -8.38
CA LEU A 502 -37.47 7.68 -7.76
C LEU A 502 -38.66 7.52 -8.73
N PRO A 503 -39.90 7.31 -8.24
CA PRO A 503 -41.07 7.35 -9.11
C PRO A 503 -41.13 8.70 -9.82
N ALA A 504 -41.38 8.68 -11.13
CA ALA A 504 -41.44 9.88 -11.96
C ALA A 504 -42.51 10.84 -11.43
N GLU A 505 -42.10 12.05 -11.04
CA GLU A 505 -43.01 13.19 -10.92
C GLU A 505 -43.53 13.59 -12.32
N PRO A 506 -44.78 14.08 -12.43
CA PRO A 506 -45.34 14.49 -13.72
C PRO A 506 -44.61 15.72 -14.28
N ALA A 507 -44.42 15.70 -15.60
CA ALA A 507 -43.67 16.67 -16.42
C ALA A 507 -43.62 18.12 -15.91
N ALA A 508 -42.43 18.56 -15.53
CA ALA A 508 -42.12 19.94 -15.16
C ALA A 508 -42.08 20.87 -16.38
N GLY A 509 -43.20 21.54 -16.66
CA GLY A 509 -43.25 22.72 -17.52
C GLY A 509 -42.98 24.04 -16.79
N GLY A 510 -42.87 24.04 -15.46
CA GLY A 510 -42.79 25.25 -14.62
C GLY A 510 -41.39 25.61 -14.10
N ASP A 511 -40.43 24.69 -14.15
CA ASP A 511 -39.15 24.86 -13.42
C ASP A 511 -38.22 25.90 -14.04
N LEU A 512 -38.25 26.09 -15.36
CA LEU A 512 -37.41 27.10 -16.03
C LEU A 512 -37.83 28.54 -15.68
N GLN A 513 -39.12 28.79 -15.49
CA GLN A 513 -39.63 30.10 -15.06
C GLN A 513 -39.30 30.38 -13.60
N ASN A 514 -39.39 29.38 -12.72
CA ASN A 514 -39.02 29.50 -11.32
C ASN A 514 -37.50 29.72 -11.15
N LEU A 515 -36.68 29.07 -11.97
CA LEU A 515 -35.22 29.24 -11.93
C LEU A 515 -34.78 30.61 -12.47
N ALA A 516 -35.42 31.11 -13.53
CA ALA A 516 -35.13 32.42 -14.09
C ALA A 516 -35.55 33.54 -13.12
N ALA A 517 -36.72 33.42 -12.49
CA ALA A 517 -37.18 34.38 -11.48
C ALA A 517 -36.28 34.41 -10.24
N ALA A 518 -35.77 33.25 -9.79
CA ALA A 518 -34.81 33.17 -8.68
C ALA A 518 -33.45 33.82 -9.00
N LEU A 519 -33.12 34.00 -10.28
CA LEU A 519 -31.90 34.63 -10.77
C LEU A 519 -32.15 36.04 -11.35
N GLY A 520 -33.36 36.59 -11.19
CA GLY A 520 -33.71 37.96 -11.61
C GLY A 520 -33.86 38.17 -13.11
N GLY A 521 -34.05 37.10 -13.89
CA GLY A 521 -34.27 37.14 -15.34
C GLY A 521 -35.67 36.68 -15.73
N GLU A 522 -36.16 37.14 -16.88
CA GLU A 522 -37.45 36.72 -17.45
C GLU A 522 -37.21 35.93 -18.75
N VAL A 523 -37.91 34.80 -18.93
CA VAL A 523 -37.80 33.97 -20.14
C VAL A 523 -38.77 34.48 -21.18
N ILE A 524 -38.25 35.13 -22.22
CA ILE A 524 -39.04 35.57 -23.38
C ILE A 524 -39.11 34.40 -24.38
N HIS A 525 -40.33 34.02 -24.79
CA HIS A 525 -40.60 32.94 -25.73
C HIS A 525 -40.27 33.29 -27.19
#